data_AF-A0A8B6C1A5-F1
#
_entry.id   AF-A0A8B6C1A5-F1
#
_cell.length_a   1.000
_cell.length_b   1.000
_cell.length_c   1.000
_cell.angle_alpha   90.00
_cell.angle_beta   90.00
_cell.angle_gamma   90.00
#
_symmetry.space_group_name_H-M   'P 1'
#
loop_
_entity.id
_entity.type
_entity.pdbx_description
1 polymer ?
#
loop_
_entity_poly.entity_id
_entity_poly.type
_entity_poly.pdbx_seq_one_letter_code
_entity_poly.pdbx_strand_id
1 'polypeptide(L)'
;MSVRLNLNAKQNDSFFVEETGKPLSRNYFISKLKTILIALGYSDKDYSGHSFRSGAATSASSQGIEDSMIQTLGRWKSDCFKRYIRTSKLDIKSALEKIK
;
A
#
# COMPACT_ATOMS: atom_id res chain seq x y z
N MET A 1 -6.58 23.78 2.96
CA MET A 1 -7.95 23.84 2.39
C MET A 1 -7.98 22.92 1.18
N SER A 2 -8.90 21.94 1.13
CA SER A 2 -8.87 20.84 0.15
C SER A 2 -8.96 21.35 -1.29
N VAL A 3 -8.01 20.98 -2.17
CA VAL A 3 -7.97 21.34 -3.61
C VAL A 3 -9.32 21.10 -4.28
N ARG A 4 -10.04 20.04 -3.89
CA ARG A 4 -11.38 19.71 -4.41
C ARG A 4 -12.46 20.73 -4.05
N LEU A 5 -12.40 21.32 -2.86
CA LEU A 5 -13.35 22.36 -2.45
C LEU A 5 -13.14 23.63 -3.27
N ASN A 6 -11.87 24.00 -3.51
CA ASN A 6 -11.54 25.16 -4.33
C ASN A 6 -11.93 24.99 -5.81
N LEU A 7 -12.11 23.76 -6.27
CA LEU A 7 -12.51 23.42 -7.63
C LEU A 7 -14.02 23.17 -7.80
N ASN A 8 -14.84 23.39 -6.77
CA ASN A 8 -16.28 23.07 -6.78
C ASN A 8 -16.58 21.62 -7.20
N ALA A 9 -15.77 20.67 -6.69
CA ALA A 9 -15.87 19.26 -7.09
C ALA A 9 -17.26 18.67 -6.79
N LYS A 10 -17.79 17.93 -7.77
CA LYS A 10 -19.07 17.21 -7.71
C LYS A 10 -18.89 15.79 -7.21
N GLN A 11 -20.01 15.12 -6.93
CA GLN A 11 -20.02 13.73 -6.43
C GLN A 11 -19.28 12.74 -7.34
N ASN A 12 -19.37 12.92 -8.65
CA ASN A 12 -18.75 12.03 -9.64
C ASN A 12 -17.30 12.42 -10.00
N ASP A 13 -16.77 13.48 -9.41
CA ASP A 13 -15.41 13.91 -9.69
C ASP A 13 -14.41 13.04 -8.94
N SER A 14 -13.21 12.90 -9.52
CA SER A 14 -12.14 12.11 -8.92
C SER A 14 -11.85 12.53 -7.48
N PHE A 15 -11.75 11.56 -6.58
CA PHE A 15 -11.50 11.82 -5.16
C PHE A 15 -10.06 12.29 -4.90
N PHE A 16 -9.10 11.76 -5.65
CA PHE A 16 -7.71 12.19 -5.60
C PHE A 16 -7.41 13.00 -6.85
N VAL A 17 -6.98 14.25 -6.63
CA VAL A 17 -6.61 15.18 -7.70
C VAL A 17 -5.23 15.75 -7.43
N GLU A 18 -4.51 16.03 -8.51
CA GLU A 18 -3.28 16.81 -8.48
C GLU A 18 -3.60 18.29 -8.18
N GLU A 19 -2.60 19.09 -7.87
CA GLU A 19 -2.76 20.54 -7.64
C GLU A 19 -3.39 21.27 -8.84
N THR A 20 -3.25 20.70 -10.05
CA THR A 20 -3.84 21.20 -11.29
C THR A 20 -5.33 20.84 -11.47
N GLY A 21 -5.91 20.09 -10.54
CA GLY A 21 -7.30 19.60 -10.60
C GLY A 21 -7.50 18.34 -11.46
N LYS A 22 -6.45 17.84 -12.11
CA LYS A 22 -6.51 16.59 -12.88
C LYS A 22 -6.58 15.38 -11.93
N PRO A 23 -7.22 14.27 -12.34
CA PRO A 23 -7.18 13.02 -11.58
C PRO A 23 -5.75 12.58 -11.29
N LEU A 24 -5.49 12.17 -10.04
CA LEU A 24 -4.17 11.75 -9.60
C LEU A 24 -3.69 10.54 -10.41
N SER A 25 -2.65 10.74 -11.23
CA SER A 25 -2.07 9.64 -12.00
C SER A 25 -1.13 8.79 -11.14
N ARG A 26 -0.99 7.50 -11.51
CA ARG A 26 -0.02 6.60 -10.87
C ARG A 26 1.40 7.16 -10.93
N ASN A 27 1.80 7.69 -12.08
CA ASN A 27 3.17 8.19 -12.29
C ASN A 27 3.44 9.43 -11.42
N TYR A 28 2.48 10.35 -11.33
CA TYR A 28 2.60 11.51 -10.46
C TYR A 28 2.75 11.09 -8.98
N PHE A 29 1.89 10.19 -8.50
CA PHE A 29 1.97 9.68 -7.13
C PHE A 29 3.32 9.04 -6.83
N ILE A 30 3.80 8.15 -7.70
CA ILE A 30 5.09 7.46 -7.50
C ILE A 30 6.27 8.43 -7.59
N SER A 31 6.22 9.42 -8.48
CA SER A 31 7.24 10.46 -8.56
C SER A 31 7.33 11.27 -7.27
N LYS A 32 6.20 11.75 -6.75
CA LYS A 32 6.15 12.50 -5.49
C LYS A 32 6.64 11.67 -4.30
N LEU A 33 6.23 10.41 -4.23
CA LEU A 33 6.72 9.49 -3.20
C LEU A 33 8.24 9.35 -3.25
N LYS A 34 8.81 9.12 -4.44
CA LYS A 34 10.25 8.97 -4.62
C LYS A 34 11.01 10.23 -4.18
N THR A 35 10.49 11.42 -4.51
CA THR A 35 11.06 12.68 -4.03
C THR A 35 11.13 12.72 -2.50
N ILE A 36 10.07 12.31 -1.81
CA ILE A 36 10.03 12.27 -0.33
C ILE A 36 11.02 11.24 0.21
N LEU A 37 11.07 10.04 -0.36
CA LEU A 37 11.99 8.98 0.06
C LEU A 37 13.45 9.41 -0.04
N ILE A 38 13.83 10.05 -1.15
CA ILE A 38 15.18 10.59 -1.35
C ILE A 38 15.49 11.65 -0.28
N ALA A 39 14.55 12.56 -0.02
CA ALA A 39 14.72 13.61 1.00
C ALA A 39 14.90 13.03 2.42
N LEU A 40 14.36 11.84 2.69
CA LEU A 40 14.52 11.11 3.95
C LEU A 40 15.76 10.19 3.98
N GLY A 41 16.58 10.19 2.93
CA GLY A 41 17.81 9.38 2.84
C GLY A 41 17.59 7.94 2.37
N TYR A 42 16.41 7.60 1.86
CA TYR A 42 16.14 6.28 1.28
C TYR A 42 16.46 6.24 -0.22
N SER A 43 16.89 5.07 -0.70
CA SER A 43 17.06 4.79 -2.14
C SER A 43 15.69 4.67 -2.81
N ASP A 44 15.45 5.46 -3.86
CA ASP A 44 14.20 5.43 -4.61
C ASP A 44 14.02 4.17 -5.50
N LYS A 45 15.11 3.42 -5.70
CA LYS A 45 15.13 2.19 -6.51
C LYS A 45 14.50 1.00 -5.77
N ASP A 46 14.51 1.05 -4.44
CA ASP A 46 14.01 -0.03 -3.60
C ASP A 46 12.49 0.01 -3.44
N TYR A 47 11.85 1.10 -3.85
CA TYR A 47 10.42 1.34 -3.66
C TYR A 47 9.70 1.58 -5.00
N SER A 48 8.58 0.88 -5.16
CA SER A 48 7.68 1.04 -6.29
C SER A 48 6.24 1.05 -5.81
N GLY A 49 5.29 1.35 -6.70
CA GLY A 49 3.87 1.20 -6.39
C GLY A 49 3.50 -0.24 -6.00
N HIS A 50 4.28 -1.23 -6.45
CA HIS A 50 4.08 -2.62 -6.06
C HIS A 50 4.44 -2.88 -4.59
N SER A 51 5.44 -2.15 -4.07
CA SER A 51 5.88 -2.27 -2.68
C SER A 51 4.75 -1.99 -1.69
N PHE A 52 3.81 -1.07 -1.99
CA PHE A 52 2.63 -0.84 -1.16
C PHE A 52 1.71 -2.05 -1.08
N ARG A 53 1.53 -2.78 -2.18
CA ARG A 53 0.68 -3.98 -2.16
C ARG A 53 1.28 -5.05 -1.27
N SER A 54 2.60 -5.25 -1.33
CA SER A 54 3.29 -6.20 -0.46
C SER A 54 3.35 -5.75 0.99
N GLY A 55 3.60 -4.46 1.24
CA GLY A 55 3.56 -3.89 2.58
C GLY A 55 2.18 -3.98 3.22
N ALA A 56 1.12 -3.70 2.47
CA ALA A 56 -0.26 -3.79 2.96
C ALA A 56 -0.66 -5.23 3.29
N ALA A 57 -0.35 -6.19 2.40
CA ALA A 57 -0.62 -7.61 2.67
C ALA A 57 0.14 -8.10 3.91
N THR A 58 1.42 -7.76 4.02
CA THR A 58 2.26 -8.12 5.18
C THR A 58 1.72 -7.50 6.47
N SER A 59 1.36 -6.21 6.43
CA SER A 59 0.84 -5.50 7.61
C SER A 59 -0.52 -6.04 8.06
N ALA A 60 -1.40 -6.38 7.13
CA ALA A 60 -2.69 -6.99 7.47
C ALA A 60 -2.50 -8.38 8.11
N SER A 61 -1.61 -9.20 7.53
CA SER A 61 -1.28 -10.52 8.07
C SER A 61 -0.65 -10.44 9.46
N SER A 62 0.24 -9.49 9.71
CA SER A 62 0.86 -9.31 11.04
C SER A 62 -0.12 -8.85 12.12
N GLN A 63 -1.24 -8.25 11.72
CA GLN A 63 -2.35 -7.92 12.63
C GLN A 63 -3.35 -9.07 12.80
N GLY A 64 -3.05 -10.25 12.25
CA GLY A 64 -3.92 -11.43 12.36
C GLY A 64 -5.19 -11.34 11.51
N ILE A 65 -5.22 -10.48 10.49
CA ILE A 65 -6.35 -10.46 9.55
C ILE A 65 -6.31 -11.73 8.70
N GLU A 66 -7.46 -12.39 8.60
CA GLU A 66 -7.65 -13.61 7.83
C GLU A 66 -7.24 -13.44 6.35
N ASP A 67 -6.62 -14.48 5.79
CA ASP A 67 -6.12 -14.52 4.41
C ASP A 67 -7.23 -14.20 3.39
N SER A 68 -8.45 -14.68 3.61
CA SER A 68 -9.60 -14.42 2.74
C SER A 68 -9.96 -12.93 2.70
N MET A 69 -9.89 -12.26 3.85
CA MET A 69 -10.14 -10.81 3.94
C MET A 69 -9.01 -10.01 3.29
N ILE A 70 -7.75 -10.41 3.51
CA ILE A 70 -6.59 -9.80 2.83
C ILE A 70 -6.74 -9.93 1.30
N GLN A 71 -7.14 -11.11 0.82
CA GLN A 71 -7.39 -11.38 -0.59
C GLN A 71 -8.46 -10.44 -1.17
N THR A 72 -9.60 -10.29 -0.46
CA THR A 72 -10.68 -9.38 -0.85
C THR A 72 -10.22 -7.92 -0.84
N LEU A 73 -9.54 -7.46 0.21
CA LEU A 73 -9.08 -6.08 0.36
C LEU A 73 -8.11 -5.67 -0.76
N GLY A 74 -7.19 -6.55 -1.14
CA GLY A 74 -6.29 -6.28 -2.25
C GLY A 74 -6.85 -6.64 -3.63
N ARG A 75 -8.07 -7.16 -3.71
CA ARG A 75 -8.76 -7.53 -4.97
C ARG A 75 -7.97 -8.57 -5.77
N TRP A 76 -7.33 -9.51 -5.08
CA TRP A 76 -6.62 -10.62 -5.72
C TRP A 76 -7.60 -11.73 -6.09
N LYS A 77 -7.47 -12.27 -7.30
CA LYS A 77 -8.31 -13.39 -7.79
C LYS A 77 -7.78 -14.76 -7.37
N SER A 78 -6.53 -14.84 -6.94
CA SER A 78 -5.87 -16.07 -6.55
C SER A 78 -5.00 -15.82 -5.33
N ASP A 79 -4.43 -16.90 -4.80
CA ASP A 79 -3.56 -16.89 -3.63
C ASP A 79 -2.16 -16.29 -3.89
N CYS A 80 -1.96 -15.63 -5.03
CA CYS A 80 -0.67 -15.02 -5.39
C CYS A 80 -0.22 -13.95 -4.38
N PHE A 81 -1.14 -13.34 -3.63
CA PHE A 81 -0.83 -12.35 -2.59
C PHE A 81 -0.05 -12.94 -1.41
N LYS A 82 -0.18 -14.25 -1.14
CA LYS A 82 0.56 -14.92 -0.06
C LYS A 82 2.07 -14.80 -0.25
N ARG A 83 2.56 -14.76 -1.50
CA ARG A 83 3.97 -14.51 -1.81
C ARG A 83 4.45 -13.11 -1.45
N TYR A 84 3.53 -12.18 -1.19
CA TYR A 84 3.86 -10.82 -0.78
C TYR A 84 3.90 -10.63 0.73
N ILE A 85 3.37 -11.59 1.50
CA ILE A 85 3.39 -11.57 2.97
C ILE A 85 4.79 -11.98 3.43
N ARG A 86 5.47 -11.06 4.13
CA ARG A 86 6.79 -11.32 4.72
C ARG A 86 6.64 -11.65 6.20
N THR A 87 6.69 -12.93 6.54
CA THR A 87 6.68 -13.40 7.94
C THR A 87 8.04 -13.17 8.58
N SER A 88 8.07 -12.58 9.78
CA SER A 88 9.34 -12.36 10.48
C SER A 88 9.87 -13.66 11.09
N LYS A 89 11.18 -13.73 11.34
CA LYS A 89 11.79 -14.89 12.04
C LYS A 89 11.23 -15.06 13.46
N LEU A 90 10.79 -13.97 14.10
CA LEU A 90 10.20 -13.99 15.44
C LEU A 90 8.81 -14.64 15.42
N ASP A 91 8.01 -14.36 14.40
CA ASP A 91 6.68 -14.97 14.24
C ASP A 91 6.81 -16.49 14.03
N ILE A 92 7.78 -16.91 13.21
CA ILE A 92 8.10 -18.33 12.98
C ILE A 92 8.52 -19.00 14.28
N LYS A 93 9.42 -18.36 15.06
CA LYS A 93 9.85 -18.88 16.36
C LYS A 93 8.67 -19.03 17.32
N SER A 94 7.80 -18.03 17.39
CA SER A 94 6.63 -18.02 18.27
C SER A 94 5.62 -19.11 17.88
N ALA A 95 5.45 -19.36 16.58
CA ALA A 95 4.59 -20.44 16.11
C ALA A 95 5.16 -21.82 16.48
N LEU A 96 6.48 -22.02 16.37
CA LEU A 96 7.14 -23.28 16.74
C LEU A 96 7.02 -23.60 18.24
N GLU A 97 7.09 -22.59 19.10
CA GLU A 97 6.92 -22.77 20.55
C GLU A 97 5.50 -23.20 20.94
N LYS A 98 4.46 -22.83 20.17
CA LYS A 98 3.07 -23.24 20.42
C LYS A 98 2.74 -24.68 20.04
N ILE A 99 3.62 -25.34 19.29
CA ILE A 99 3.44 -26.72 18.82
C ILE A 99 4.10 -27.73 19.80
N LYS A 100 4.98 -27.24 20.67
CA LYS A 100 5.56 -28.03 21.77
C LYS A 100 4.63 -28.06 22.96
#